data_AF-A0A1H4FK78-F1
#
_entry.id   AF-A0A1H4FK78-F1
#
_cell.length_a   1.000
_cell.length_b   1.000
_cell.length_c   1.000
_cell.angle_alpha   90.00
_cell.angle_beta   90.00
_cell.angle_gamma   90.00
#
_symmetry.space_group_name_H-M   'P 1'
#
loop_
_entity.id
_entity.type
_entity.pdbx_description
1 polymer ?
#
loop_
_entity_poly.entity_id
_entity_poly.type
_entity_poly.pdbx_seq_one_letter_code
_entity_poly.pdbx_strand_id
1 'polypeptide(L)' 'MKDFVSRLVILPYGDIRSELEKCGTAIGVNDLHISGHARSERQILVTNKLPEFERIKGLRLESWITSHT' A
#
# COMPACT_ATOMS: atom_id res chain seq x y z
N MET A 1 -13.37 12.55 -11.30
CA MET A 1 -12.74 11.67 -12.33
C MET A 1 -11.21 11.62 -12.15
N LYS A 2 -10.70 11.40 -10.93
CA LYS A 2 -9.28 11.13 -10.66
C LYS A 2 -9.09 9.80 -9.90
N ASP A 3 -10.09 9.40 -9.12
CA ASP A 3 -10.08 8.13 -8.36
C ASP A 3 -10.21 6.86 -9.18
N PHE A 4 -10.73 6.95 -10.41
CA PHE A 4 -10.94 5.78 -11.25
C PHE A 4 -9.66 5.35 -11.98
N VAL A 5 -8.83 6.32 -12.36
CA VAL A 5 -7.56 6.08 -13.06
C VAL A 5 -6.50 5.52 -12.09
N SER A 6 -6.47 6.01 -10.84
CA SER A 6 -5.56 5.49 -9.81
C SER A 6 -5.80 4.02 -9.44
N ARG A 7 -7.00 3.47 -9.72
CA ARG A 7 -7.33 2.05 -9.52
C ARG A 7 -7.01 1.16 -10.73
N LEU A 8 -6.78 1.74 -11.89
CA LEU A 8 -6.54 1.01 -13.15
C LEU A 8 -5.05 0.90 -13.48
N VAL A 9 -4.21 1.78 -12.93
CA VAL A 9 -2.77 1.79 -13.21
C VAL A 9 -2.05 0.79 -12.30
N ILE A 10 -1.63 -0.33 -12.89
CA ILE A 10 -0.56 -1.17 -12.34
C ILE A 10 0.71 -0.33 -12.46
N LEU A 11 1.09 0.36 -11.40
CA LEU A 11 2.35 1.08 -11.38
C LEU A 11 3.49 0.05 -11.33
N PRO A 12 4.50 0.14 -12.22
CA PRO A 12 5.71 -0.65 -12.07
C PRO A 12 6.34 -0.37 -10.69
N TYR A 13 6.99 -1.39 -10.12
CA TYR A 13 7.55 -1.35 -8.77
C TYR A 13 8.40 -0.09 -8.46
N GLY A 14 9.10 0.45 -9.47
CA GLY A 14 9.89 1.68 -9.37
C GLY A 14 9.05 2.94 -9.07
N ASP A 15 7.84 3.04 -9.61
CA ASP A 15 6.95 4.17 -9.36
C ASP A 15 6.35 4.13 -7.95
N ILE A 16 6.10 2.93 -7.42
CA ILE A 16 5.66 2.73 -6.02
C ILE A 16 6.74 3.22 -5.07
N ARG A 17 8.00 2.84 -5.31
CA ARG A 17 9.14 3.30 -4.50
C ARG A 17 9.34 4.81 -4.59
N SER A 18 9.28 5.38 -5.79
CA SER A 18 9.43 6.84 -5.98
C SER A 18 8.30 7.64 -5.31
N GLU A 19 7.04 7.18 -5.38
CA GLU A 19 5.92 7.82 -4.67
C GLU A 19 6.09 7.75 -3.16
N LEU A 20 6.58 6.63 -2.62
CA LEU A 20 6.76 6.45 -1.19
C LEU A 20 7.96 7.23 -0.63
N GLU A 21 9.06 7.30 -1.38
CA GLU A 21 10.20 8.15 -1.05
C GLU A 21 9.79 9.65 -1.06
N LYS A 22 8.93 10.07 -2.00
CA LYS A 22 8.38 11.44 -2.06
C LYS A 22 7.44 11.79 -0.92
N CYS A 23 6.73 10.81 -0.35
CA CYS A 23 5.85 11.01 0.81
C CYS A 23 6.61 11.13 2.15
N GLY A 24 7.95 11.08 2.14
CA GLY A 24 8.78 11.49 3.27
C GLY A 24 8.72 10.56 4.49
N THR A 25 8.19 9.34 4.35
CA THR A 25 8.25 8.32 5.40
C THR A 25 8.79 7.03 4.82
N ALA A 26 9.95 6.62 5.30
CA ALA A 26 10.55 5.36 4.92
C ALA A 26 9.67 4.20 5.43
N ILE A 27 8.96 3.56 4.51
CA ILE A 27 8.43 2.21 4.73
C ILE A 27 9.62 1.25 4.72
N GLY A 28 9.64 0.29 5.66
CA GLY A 28 10.69 -0.72 5.70
C GLY A 28 10.80 -1.47 4.38
N VAL A 29 12.01 -1.88 3.98
CA VAL A 29 12.25 -2.56 2.69
C VAL A 29 11.35 -3.79 2.51
N ASN A 30 11.06 -4.52 3.59
CA ASN A 30 10.16 -5.67 3.55
C ASN A 30 8.69 -5.25 3.33
N ASP A 31 8.24 -4.22 4.03
CA ASP A 31 6.89 -3.68 3.90
C ASP A 31 6.67 -3.10 2.49
N LEU A 32 7.73 -2.57 1.85
CA LEU A 32 7.71 -2.17 0.44
C LEU A 32 7.53 -3.36 -0.52
N HIS A 33 8.27 -4.46 -0.31
CA HIS A 33 8.11 -5.66 -1.14
C HIS A 33 6.70 -6.27 -0.99
N ILE A 34 6.22 -6.40 0.24
CA ILE A 34 4.89 -6.98 0.56
C ILE A 34 3.78 -6.14 -0.08
N SER A 35 3.82 -4.81 0.11
CA SER A 35 2.82 -3.90 -0.45
C SER A 35 2.89 -3.82 -1.97
N GLY A 36 4.09 -3.83 -2.55
CA GLY A 36 4.29 -3.87 -4.00
C GLY A 36 3.67 -5.13 -4.62
N HIS A 37 3.93 -6.29 -4.02
CA HIS A 37 3.34 -7.56 -4.45
C HIS A 37 1.80 -7.53 -4.36
N ALA A 38 1.25 -7.20 -3.19
CA ALA A 38 -0.21 -7.15 -2.98
C ALA A 38 -0.90 -6.17 -3.93
N ARG A 39 -0.32 -4.99 -4.15
CA ARG A 39 -0.85 -3.99 -5.10
C ARG A 39 -0.80 -4.49 -6.55
N SER A 40 0.30 -5.14 -6.95
CA SER A 40 0.49 -5.65 -8.31
C SER A 40 -0.54 -6.73 -8.67
N GLU A 41 -0.91 -7.56 -7.69
CA GLU A 41 -1.88 -8.64 -7.84
C GLU A 41 -3.31 -8.25 -7.47
N ARG A 42 -3.53 -6.97 -7.11
CA ARG A 42 -4.85 -6.45 -6.67
C ARG A 42 -5.43 -7.18 -5.45
N GLN A 43 -4.56 -7.73 -4.61
CA GLN A 43 -4.92 -8.41 -3.38
C GLN A 43 -5.19 -7.40 -2.24
N ILE A 44 -5.84 -7.89 -1.18
CA ILE A 44 -6.02 -7.14 0.07
C ILE A 44 -4.86 -7.50 0.99
N LEU A 45 -4.10 -6.50 1.45
CA LEU A 45 -3.09 -6.69 2.46
C LEU A 45 -3.74 -6.58 3.86
N VAL A 46 -3.78 -7.70 4.56
CA VAL A 46 -4.20 -7.76 5.96
C VAL A 46 -3.00 -7.39 6.83
N THR A 47 -3.12 -6.35 7.64
CA THR A 47 -2.01 -5.86 8.47
C THR A 47 -2.47 -5.25 9.80
N ASN A 48 -1.62 -5.36 10.81
CA ASN A 48 -1.79 -4.64 12.09
C ASN A 48 -1.12 -3.26 12.10
N LYS A 49 -0.43 -2.87 11.02
CA LYS A 49 0.25 -1.58 10.85
C LYS A 49 -0.48 -0.67 9.86
N LEU A 50 -1.81 -0.59 9.93
CA LEU A 50 -2.62 0.21 8.98
C LEU A 50 -2.05 1.62 8.70
N PRO A 51 -1.61 2.42 9.70
CA PRO A 51 -1.13 3.79 9.45
C PRO A 51 0.15 3.88 8.59
N GLU A 52 0.94 2.82 8.52
CA GLU A 52 2.13 2.76 7.65
C GLU A 52 1.73 2.49 6.20
N PHE A 53 0.79 1.56 5.99
CA PHE A 53 0.39 1.11 4.66
C PHE A 53 -0.68 1.98 3.99
N GLU A 54 -1.49 2.73 4.75
CA GLU A 54 -2.49 3.67 4.21
C GLU A 54 -1.86 4.76 3.32
N ARG A 55 -0.55 5.00 3.47
CA ARG A 55 0.23 5.95 2.66
C ARG A 55 0.43 5.45 1.22
N ILE A 56 0.27 4.16 0.97
CA ILE A 56 0.46 3.53 -0.33
C ILE A 56 -0.83 3.63 -1.15
N LYS A 57 -0.87 4.58 -2.08
CA LYS A 57 -2.04 4.74 -2.96
C LYS A 57 -2.32 3.47 -3.77
N GLY A 58 -3.60 3.10 -3.84
CA GLY A 58 -4.06 1.96 -4.62
C GLY A 58 -3.81 0.59 -3.98
N LEU A 59 -3.24 0.54 -2.76
CA LEU A 59 -3.19 -0.67 -1.97
C LEU A 59 -4.51 -0.88 -1.22
N ARG A 60 -5.05 -2.10 -1.27
CA ARG A 60 -6.25 -2.46 -0.49
C ARG A 60 -5.79 -3.00 0.85
N LEU A 61 -6.42 -2.54 1.93
CA LEU A 61 -6.01 -2.84 3.30
C LEU A 61 -7.19 -3.35 4.13
N GLU A 62 -6.88 -4.25 5.05
CA GLU A 62 -7.82 -4.76 6.05
C GLU A 62 -7.06 -5.00 7.36
N SER A 63 -7.74 -4.85 8.50
CA SER A 63 -7.23 -5.27 9.80
C SER A 63 -8.22 -6.22 10.44
N TRP A 64 -7.70 -7.35 10.91
CA TRP A 64 -8.49 -8.34 11.65
C TRP A 64 -8.35 -8.19 13.17
N ILE A 65 -7.61 -7.17 13.62
CA ILE A 65 -7.50 -6.91 15.05
C ILE A 65 -8.81 -6.29 15.53
N THR A 66 -9.66 -7.10 16.14
CA THR A 66 -10.72 -6.63 17.02
C THR A 66 -10.08 -6.15 18.32
N SER A 67 -10.24 -4.85 18.63
CA SER A 67 -9.87 -4.30 19.94
C SER A 67 -10.55 -5.14 21.01
N HIS A 68 -9.76 -5.88 21.80
CA HIS A 68 -10.26 -6.54 23.00
C HIS A 68 -10.44 -5.42 24.03
N THR A 69 -11.70 -5.12 24.35
CA THR A 69 -12.06 -4.25 25.47
C THR A 69 -11.82 -4.98 26.78
#